data_AF-A0A7D8H4L8-F1
#
_entry.id   AF-A0A7D8H4L8-F1
#
_cell.length_a   1.000
_cell.length_b   1.000
_cell.length_c   1.000
_cell.angle_alpha   90.00
_cell.angle_beta   90.00
_cell.angle_gamma   90.00
#
_symmetry.space_group_name_H-M   'P 1'
#
loop_
_entity.id
_entity.type
_entity.pdbx_description
1 polymer ?
#
loop_
_entity_poly.entity_id
_entity_poly.type
_entity_poly.pdbx_seq_one_letter_code
_entity_poly.pdbx_strand_id
1 'polypeptide(L)' 'MKKIKKRQNNSLVLGKPGKGTKVHFFEESNFKPELAPKGANLKHIQINGNNIVVMSY' A
#
# COMPACT_ATOMS: atom_id res chain seq x y z
N MET A 1 -13.41 19.96 20.76
CA MET A 1 -12.66 18.68 20.69
C MET A 1 -12.57 18.21 19.24
N LYS A 2 -11.40 18.33 18.59
CA LYS A 2 -11.20 17.90 17.18
C LYS A 2 -11.02 16.38 17.14
N LYS A 3 -12.00 15.63 16.62
CA LYS A 3 -11.86 14.18 16.37
C LYS A 3 -10.87 13.97 15.22
N ILE A 4 -9.64 13.55 15.53
CA ILE A 4 -8.68 13.08 14.55
C ILE A 4 -9.22 11.74 14.04
N LYS A 5 -9.79 11.70 12.83
CA LYS A 5 -10.07 10.44 12.13
C LYS A 5 -8.76 9.67 12.09
N LYS A 6 -8.65 8.56 12.85
CA LYS A 6 -7.51 7.65 12.76
C LYS A 6 -7.35 7.30 11.28
N ARG A 7 -6.31 7.80 10.62
CA ARG A 7 -5.89 7.28 9.33
C ARG A 7 -5.52 5.82 9.59
N GLN A 8 -6.31 4.89 9.05
CA GLN A 8 -5.87 3.51 8.95
C GLN A 8 -4.64 3.56 8.04
N ASN A 9 -3.46 3.33 8.63
CA ASN A 9 -2.24 3.18 7.84
C ASN A 9 -2.38 1.87 7.07
N ASN A 10 -2.62 1.97 5.76
CA ASN A 10 -2.71 0.82 4.85
C ASN A 10 -1.31 0.25 4.51
N SER A 11 -0.42 0.18 5.50
CA SER A 11 0.96 -0.26 5.33
C SER A 11 1.29 -1.37 6.32
N LEU A 12 1.78 -2.49 5.81
CA LEU A 12 2.28 -3.62 6.59
C LEU A 12 3.78 -3.79 6.31
N VAL A 13 4.57 -3.93 7.36
CA VAL A 13 6.01 -4.22 7.24
C VAL A 13 6.23 -5.68 7.59
N LEU A 14 6.78 -6.47 6.67
CA LEU A 14 7.07 -7.88 6.88
C LEU A 14 8.58 -8.12 6.76
N GLY A 15 9.22 -8.57 7.83
CA GLY A 15 10.64 -8.96 7.83
C GLY A 15 11.43 -8.51 9.05
N LYS A 16 12.76 -8.71 9.01
CA LYS A 16 13.68 -8.32 10.09
C LYS A 16 13.88 -6.80 10.08
N PRO A 17 14.06 -6.15 11.25
CA PRO A 17 14.44 -4.74 11.32
C PRO A 17 15.65 -4.46 10.41
N GLY A 18 15.54 -3.48 9.52
CA GLY A 18 16.60 -3.13 8.54
C GLY A 18 16.59 -3.88 7.21
N LYS A 19 15.76 -4.93 7.04
CA LYS A 19 15.57 -5.67 5.77
C LYS A 19 14.09 -6.02 5.52
N GLY A 20 13.16 -5.27 6.10
CA GLY A 20 11.73 -5.54 5.98
C GLY A 20 11.19 -5.01 4.65
N THR A 21 10.44 -5.85 3.95
CA THR A 21 9.66 -5.43 2.78
C THR A 21 8.47 -4.62 3.28
N LYS A 22 8.33 -3.39 2.77
CA LYS A 22 7.18 -2.54 3.05
C LYS A 22 6.12 -2.80 2.01
N VAL A 23 4.93 -3.19 2.46
CA VAL A 23 3.78 -3.44 1.59
C VAL A 23 2.75 -2.35 1.84
N HIS A 24 2.30 -1.72 0.77
CA HIS A 24 1.27 -0.69 0.76
C HIS A 24 0.09 -1.15 -0.09
N PHE A 25 -1.12 -0.83 0.38
CA PHE A 25 -2.36 -1.15 -0.31
C PHE A 25 -3.04 0.14 -0.77
N PHE A 26 -3.33 0.22 -2.07
CA PHE A 26 -4.00 1.33 -2.71
C PHE A 26 -5.26 0.83 -3.42
N GLU A 27 -6.31 1.63 -3.45
CA GLU A 27 -7.39 1.43 -4.42
C GLU A 27 -6.86 1.78 -5.81
N GLU A 28 -7.28 1.02 -6.84
CA GLU A 28 -6.87 1.21 -8.23
C GLU A 28 -7.06 2.66 -8.71
N SER A 29 -8.19 3.28 -8.35
CA SER A 29 -8.54 4.67 -8.71
C SER A 29 -7.61 5.73 -8.10
N ASN A 30 -6.97 5.40 -6.98
CA ASN A 30 -6.10 6.29 -6.23
C ASN A 30 -4.61 5.97 -6.44
N PHE A 31 -4.31 4.92 -7.20
CA PHE A 31 -2.94 4.50 -7.47
C PHE A 31 -2.33 5.31 -8.61
N LYS A 32 -1.17 5.94 -8.35
CA LYS A 32 -0.41 6.69 -9.34
C LYS A 32 0.90 5.98 -9.64
N PRO A 33 1.01 5.22 -10.74
CA PRO A 33 2.19 4.42 -11.05
C PRO A 33 3.45 5.28 -11.23
N GLU A 34 3.29 6.52 -11.69
CA GLU A 34 4.37 7.51 -11.85
C GLU A 34 5.07 7.92 -10.53
N LEU A 35 4.39 7.75 -9.39
CA LEU A 35 4.94 8.05 -8.06
C LEU A 35 5.50 6.81 -7.36
N ALA A 36 5.40 5.63 -7.98
CA ALA A 36 5.91 4.41 -7.40
C ALA A 36 7.45 4.43 -7.36
N PRO A 37 8.08 3.96 -6.27
CA PRO A 37 9.53 3.86 -6.19
C PRO A 37 10.11 2.99 -7.32
N LYS A 38 11.29 3.38 -7.84
CA LYS A 38 12.00 2.56 -8.84
C LYS A 38 12.37 1.21 -8.23
N GLY A 39 11.85 0.13 -8.81
CA GLY A 39 12.03 -1.24 -8.31
C GLY A 39 10.93 -1.74 -7.37
N ALA A 40 9.87 -0.95 -7.13
CA ALA A 40 8.69 -1.44 -6.42
C ALA A 40 7.99 -2.54 -7.23
N ASN A 41 7.57 -3.60 -6.56
CA ASN A 41 6.76 -4.66 -7.15
C ASN A 41 5.28 -4.30 -7.00
N LEU A 42 4.55 -4.24 -8.11
CA LEU A 42 3.13 -3.91 -8.15
C LEU A 42 2.33 -5.16 -8.49
N LYS A 43 1.32 -5.46 -7.66
CA LYS A 43 0.35 -6.53 -7.91
C LYS A 43 -1.05 -5.95 -7.85
N HIS A 44 -1.83 -6.21 -8.89
CA HIS A 44 -3.24 -5.85 -8.95
C HIS A 44 -4.06 -7.06 -8.52
N ILE A 45 -4.88 -6.91 -7.49
CA ILE A 45 -5.73 -7.97 -6.95
C ILE A 45 -7.16 -7.45 -6.77
N GLN A 46 -8.13 -8.34 -6.96
CA GLN A 46 -9.53 -8.02 -6.70
C GLN A 46 -9.96 -8.68 -5.38
N ILE A 47 -10.41 -7.89 -4.42
CA ILE A 47 -10.92 -8.36 -3.13
C ILE A 47 -12.34 -7.83 -2.95
N ASN A 48 -13.31 -8.74 -2.77
CA ASN A 48 -14.73 -8.39 -2.58
C ASN A 48 -15.28 -7.45 -3.66
N GLY A 49 -14.85 -7.62 -4.92
CA GLY A 49 -15.25 -6.77 -6.05
C GLY A 49 -14.47 -5.46 -6.20
N ASN A 50 -13.64 -5.10 -5.22
CA ASN A 50 -12.79 -3.91 -5.28
C ASN A 50 -11.42 -4.24 -5.88
N ASN A 51 -10.97 -3.42 -6.82
CA ASN A 51 -9.63 -3.51 -7.39
C ASN A 51 -8.63 -2.79 -6.49
N ILE A 52 -7.62 -3.52 -6.03
CA ILE A 52 -6.61 -3.06 -5.08
C ILE A 52 -5.23 -3.29 -5.69
N VAL A 53 -4.41 -2.25 -5.66
CA VAL A 53 -3.00 -2.31 -6.01
C VAL A 53 -2.18 -2.50 -4.75
N VAL A 54 -1.45 -3.62 -4.71
CA VAL A 54 -0.48 -3.94 -3.68
C VAL A 54 0.90 -3.55 -4.20
N MET A 55 1.54 -2.60 -3.54
CA MET A 55 2.90 -2.17 -3.85
C MET A 55 3.85 -2.63 -2.75
N SER A 56 4.94 -3.31 -3.12
CA SER A 56 5.97 -3.72 -2.16
C SER A 56 7.36 -3.25 -2.57
N TYR A 57 8.15 -2.76 -1.62
CA TYR A 57 9.55 -2.32 -1.82
C TYR A 57 10.39 -2.41 -0.55
#